data_AF-A0A813JDI0-F1
#
_entry.id   AF-A0A813JDI0-F1
#
_cell.length_a   1.000
_cell.length_b   1.000
_cell.length_c   1.000
_cell.angle_alpha   90.00
_cell.angle_beta   90.00
_cell.angle_gamma   90.00
#
_symmetry.space_group_name_H-M   'P 1'
#
loop_
_entity.id
_entity.type
_entity.pdbx_description
1 polymer ?
#
loop_
_entity_poly.entity_id
_entity_poly.type
_entity_poly.pdbx_seq_one_letter_code
_entity_poly.pdbx_strand_id
1 'polypeptide(L)'
;MCDGGGACFAVLVALVAVLIGGGLIVVDVDVTPLSSKLGSLLPHPAVPVADGKEMIVKNSDVRAYLASKSLAGPMTQHPLYAEKFPVKGVYYFDKMGSAGVVDFSYLENWNPEVGTFELDMQYTICQTGVPSNTTSGGWGPYLPGGYMLKAIVALSYQNQFSCGAADRMPMQDGDSCTLSESIFGASHESETLGKMGMAWLMTKREGGRVFDRNSWLAPPWATNDASYRSSHAPFHNYRLRRLVDEHKALDEEHYEMLMNKLAGQDLVFLRPDLLDR
;
A
#
# COMPACT_ATOMS: atom_id res chain seq x y z
N MET A 1 -10.78 -11.66 -34.76
CA MET A 1 -9.55 -12.45 -34.94
C MET A 1 -8.41 -11.62 -34.38
N CYS A 2 -7.98 -11.95 -33.16
CA CYS A 2 -6.78 -11.38 -32.54
C CYS A 2 -5.90 -12.57 -32.16
N ASP A 3 -5.11 -13.03 -33.12
CA ASP A 3 -4.13 -14.10 -32.93
C ASP A 3 -2.85 -13.47 -32.38
N GLY A 4 -2.60 -13.67 -31.09
CA GLY A 4 -1.44 -13.13 -30.38
C GLY A 4 -1.72 -12.95 -28.90
N GLY A 5 -1.65 -14.05 -28.14
CA GLY A 5 -2.06 -14.18 -26.74
C GLY A 5 -1.39 -13.25 -25.71
N GLY A 6 -0.47 -12.37 -26.11
CA GLY A 6 0.16 -11.40 -25.20
C GLY A 6 -0.65 -10.11 -25.02
N ALA A 7 -1.26 -9.57 -26.08
CA ALA A 7 -1.92 -8.27 -26.03
C ALA A 7 -3.29 -8.35 -25.32
N CYS A 8 -4.08 -9.40 -25.56
CA CYS A 8 -5.35 -9.59 -24.87
C CYS A 8 -5.18 -9.90 -23.37
N PHE A 9 -4.12 -10.62 -22.99
CA PHE A 9 -3.88 -10.99 -21.60
C PHE A 9 -3.38 -9.80 -20.76
N ALA A 10 -2.45 -9.00 -21.30
CA ALA A 10 -2.03 -7.75 -20.66
C ALA A 10 -3.20 -6.77 -20.50
N VAL A 11 -4.07 -6.67 -21.51
CA VAL A 11 -5.30 -5.87 -21.42
C VAL A 11 -6.24 -6.44 -20.38
N LEU A 12 -6.43 -7.76 -20.26
CA LEU A 12 -7.32 -8.36 -19.26
C LEU A 12 -6.80 -8.23 -17.82
N VAL A 13 -5.49 -8.40 -17.60
CA VAL A 13 -4.86 -8.21 -16.28
C VAL A 13 -4.87 -6.74 -15.89
N ALA A 14 -4.58 -5.83 -16.82
CA ALA A 14 -4.76 -4.40 -16.61
C ALA A 14 -6.23 -4.05 -16.38
N LEU A 15 -7.17 -4.65 -17.10
CA LEU A 15 -8.61 -4.44 -16.89
C LEU A 15 -9.01 -4.92 -15.50
N VAL A 16 -8.58 -6.11 -15.06
CA VAL A 16 -8.92 -6.65 -13.74
C VAL A 16 -8.23 -5.86 -12.64
N ALA A 17 -6.98 -5.43 -12.81
CA ALA A 17 -6.29 -4.53 -11.87
C ALA A 17 -6.94 -3.14 -11.81
N VAL A 18 -7.44 -2.61 -12.93
CA VAL A 18 -8.20 -1.35 -13.01
C VAL A 18 -9.62 -1.52 -12.46
N LEU A 19 -10.24 -2.69 -12.62
CA LEU A 19 -11.58 -2.98 -12.11
C LEU A 19 -11.57 -3.29 -10.61
N ILE A 20 -10.48 -3.88 -10.09
CA ILE A 20 -10.22 -4.11 -8.67
C ILE A 20 -9.71 -2.82 -7.99
N GLY A 21 -8.76 -2.12 -8.62
CA GLY A 21 -8.23 -0.84 -8.14
C GLY A 21 -9.25 0.29 -8.22
N GLY A 22 -10.12 0.26 -9.25
CA GLY A 22 -11.21 1.22 -9.47
C GLY A 22 -12.57 0.79 -8.90
N GLY A 23 -12.67 -0.33 -8.19
CA GLY A 23 -13.87 -0.74 -7.45
C GLY A 23 -15.13 -1.02 -8.30
N LEU A 24 -14.99 -1.31 -9.60
CA LEU A 24 -16.11 -1.50 -10.53
C LEU A 24 -16.75 -2.90 -10.48
N ILE A 25 -16.18 -3.84 -9.72
CA ILE A 25 -16.78 -5.16 -9.51
C ILE A 25 -16.94 -5.43 -8.00
N VAL A 26 -18.20 -5.50 -7.56
CA VAL A 26 -18.58 -6.14 -6.30
C VAL A 26 -18.52 -7.64 -6.51
N VAL A 27 -17.42 -8.28 -6.09
CA VAL A 27 -17.31 -9.74 -6.11
C VAL A 27 -17.62 -10.24 -4.70
N ASP A 28 -18.91 -10.37 -4.38
CA ASP A 28 -19.37 -11.21 -3.28
C ASP A 28 -19.36 -12.66 -3.79
N VAL A 29 -18.15 -13.19 -4.03
CA VAL A 29 -17.98 -14.56 -4.56
C VAL A 29 -17.20 -15.34 -3.53
N ASP A 30 -17.86 -16.35 -3.00
CA ASP A 30 -17.24 -17.48 -2.33
C ASP A 30 -16.00 -17.91 -3.13
N VAL A 31 -14.81 -17.65 -2.59
CA VAL A 31 -13.53 -17.63 -3.34
C VAL A 31 -12.99 -19.04 -3.65
N THR A 32 -13.68 -20.09 -3.21
CA THR A 32 -13.30 -21.49 -3.40
C THR A 32 -13.24 -21.95 -4.87
N PRO A 33 -14.13 -21.53 -5.79
CA PRO A 33 -14.07 -21.95 -7.19
C PRO A 33 -13.14 -21.06 -8.04
N LEU A 34 -12.75 -19.88 -7.54
CA LEU A 34 -11.91 -18.93 -8.29
C LEU A 34 -10.43 -19.31 -8.22
N SER A 35 -9.97 -19.87 -7.08
CA SER A 35 -8.59 -20.33 -6.91
C SER A 35 -8.22 -21.48 -7.87
N SER A 36 -9.16 -22.40 -8.12
CA SER A 36 -8.95 -23.52 -9.05
C SER A 36 -9.01 -23.11 -10.52
N LYS A 37 -9.84 -22.10 -10.87
CA LYS A 37 -9.93 -21.58 -12.24
C LYS A 37 -8.83 -20.58 -12.59
N LEU A 38 -8.35 -19.76 -11.66
CA LEU A 38 -7.15 -18.92 -11.89
C LEU A 38 -5.91 -19.78 -12.11
N GLY A 39 -5.79 -20.91 -11.40
CA GLY A 39 -4.69 -21.86 -11.62
C GLY A 39 -4.65 -22.45 -13.03
N SER A 40 -5.79 -22.53 -13.73
CA SER A 40 -5.87 -23.06 -15.11
C SER A 40 -5.93 -22.00 -16.22
N LEU A 41 -6.16 -20.73 -15.88
CA LEU A 41 -6.32 -19.59 -16.82
C LEU A 41 -5.07 -18.72 -16.93
N LEU A 42 -3.99 -19.06 -16.22
CA LEU A 42 -2.67 -18.43 -16.34
C LEU A 42 -1.79 -19.28 -17.27
N PRO A 43 -1.81 -19.05 -18.59
CA PRO A 43 -0.89 -19.73 -19.49
C PRO A 43 0.50 -19.14 -19.27
N HIS A 44 1.34 -19.73 -18.40
CA HIS A 44 2.73 -19.36 -18.12
C HIS A 44 3.33 -18.35 -19.13
N PRO A 45 3.11 -17.03 -18.98
CA PRO A 45 4.03 -16.08 -19.54
C PRO A 45 5.10 -15.96 -18.47
N ALA A 46 6.37 -16.06 -18.87
CA ALA A 46 7.46 -15.66 -17.99
C ALA A 46 7.22 -14.19 -17.60
N VAL A 47 6.53 -13.97 -16.48
CA VAL A 47 6.65 -12.73 -15.71
C VAL A 47 8.16 -12.62 -15.50
N PRO A 48 8.80 -11.49 -15.87
CA PRO A 48 10.17 -11.27 -15.48
C PRO A 48 10.13 -11.19 -13.95
N VAL A 49 10.33 -12.33 -13.32
CA VAL A 49 10.58 -12.42 -11.89
C VAL A 49 11.91 -11.73 -11.76
N ALA A 50 11.93 -10.52 -11.21
CA ALA A 50 13.17 -10.03 -10.62
C ALA A 50 13.67 -11.18 -9.74
N ASP A 51 14.91 -11.63 -9.94
CA ASP A 51 15.51 -12.81 -9.29
C ASP A 51 15.55 -12.72 -7.73
N GLY A 52 14.87 -11.74 -7.14
CA GLY A 52 14.59 -11.64 -5.73
C GLY A 52 13.71 -12.81 -5.26
N LYS A 53 14.32 -13.70 -4.49
CA LYS A 53 13.59 -14.72 -3.74
C LYS A 53 12.70 -14.02 -2.72
N GLU A 54 11.44 -14.46 -2.64
CA GLU A 54 10.53 -14.08 -1.56
C GLU A 54 11.19 -14.36 -0.20
N MET A 55 11.27 -13.34 0.64
CA MET A 55 11.81 -13.42 1.99
C MET A 55 10.68 -13.61 2.99
N ILE A 56 10.92 -14.43 4.01
CA ILE A 56 9.90 -14.76 5.02
C ILE A 56 10.41 -14.35 6.40
N VAL A 57 9.59 -13.59 7.15
CA VAL A 57 9.74 -13.44 8.60
C VAL A 57 8.75 -14.38 9.27
N LYS A 58 9.24 -15.32 10.07
CA LYS A 58 8.36 -16.20 10.83
C LYS A 58 7.52 -15.42 11.81
N ASN A 59 6.28 -15.84 12.03
CA ASN A 59 5.37 -15.19 12.97
C ASN A 59 6.00 -14.99 14.36
N SER A 60 6.74 -16.00 14.84
CA SER A 60 7.49 -15.95 16.11
C SER A 60 8.56 -14.86 16.17
N ASP A 61 9.06 -14.43 15.01
CA ASP A 61 10.24 -13.58 14.88
C ASP A 61 9.87 -12.13 14.53
N VAL A 62 8.57 -11.84 14.31
CA VAL A 62 8.09 -10.51 13.88
C VAL A 62 8.55 -9.40 14.83
N ARG A 63 8.51 -9.63 16.16
CA ARG A 63 8.99 -8.64 17.14
C ARG A 63 10.48 -8.36 16.97
N ALA A 64 11.29 -9.42 16.89
CA ALA A 64 12.74 -9.29 16.74
C ALA A 64 13.09 -8.61 15.42
N TYR A 65 12.35 -8.93 14.35
CA TYR A 65 12.46 -8.27 13.06
C TYR A 65 12.17 -6.76 13.16
N LEU A 66 11.05 -6.36 13.76
CA LEU A 66 10.69 -4.94 13.93
C LEU A 66 11.73 -4.19 14.78
N ALA A 67 12.26 -4.81 15.83
CA ALA A 67 13.25 -4.17 16.70
C ALA A 67 14.62 -3.96 16.03
N SER A 68 15.04 -4.88 15.14
CA SER A 68 16.43 -4.93 14.65
C SER A 68 16.61 -4.56 13.18
N LYS A 69 15.58 -4.75 12.35
CA LYS A 69 15.66 -4.62 10.89
C LYS A 69 14.71 -3.56 10.32
N SER A 70 13.95 -2.86 11.15
CA SER A 70 13.10 -1.74 10.73
C SER A 70 13.80 -0.39 10.88
N LEU A 71 13.28 0.63 10.18
CA LEU A 71 13.83 1.99 10.15
C LEU A 71 15.30 2.02 9.70
N ALA A 72 15.61 1.23 8.68
CA ALA A 72 16.95 1.11 8.11
C ALA A 72 17.10 1.86 6.77
N GLY A 73 16.01 2.43 6.26
CA GLY A 73 16.01 3.08 4.95
C GLY A 73 16.70 4.45 4.94
N PRO A 74 17.13 4.91 3.75
CA PRO A 74 17.95 6.12 3.59
C PRO A 74 17.30 7.40 4.13
N MET A 75 15.97 7.48 4.14
CA MET A 75 15.23 8.68 4.56
C MET A 75 15.52 9.07 6.01
N THR A 76 15.83 8.10 6.87
CA THR A 76 16.20 8.36 8.29
C THR A 76 17.46 9.20 8.45
N GLN A 77 18.31 9.26 7.41
CA GLN A 77 19.55 10.04 7.40
C GLN A 77 19.34 11.45 6.82
N HIS A 78 18.16 11.76 6.28
CA HIS A 78 17.90 13.05 5.69
C HIS A 78 17.96 14.15 6.78
N PRO A 79 18.64 15.30 6.56
CA PRO A 79 18.84 16.32 7.59
C PRO A 79 17.54 16.87 8.19
N LEU A 80 16.47 16.89 7.38
CA LEU A 80 15.16 17.39 7.79
C LEU A 80 14.20 16.28 8.28
N TYR A 81 14.64 15.02 8.35
CA TYR A 81 13.77 13.88 8.69
C TYR A 81 13.04 14.11 10.01
N ALA A 82 13.79 14.42 11.07
CA ALA A 82 13.25 14.60 12.41
C ALA A 82 12.37 15.86 12.55
N GLU A 83 12.63 16.94 11.80
CA GLU A 83 11.87 18.19 11.96
C GLU A 83 10.64 18.28 11.05
N LYS A 84 10.77 17.85 9.79
CA LYS A 84 9.79 18.19 8.74
C LYS A 84 9.15 16.99 8.07
N PHE A 85 9.68 15.78 8.21
CA PHE A 85 9.14 14.65 7.47
C PHE A 85 7.74 14.27 8.00
N PRO A 86 6.72 14.18 7.13
CA PRO A 86 5.33 14.06 7.56
C PRO A 86 4.97 12.68 8.13
N VAL A 87 5.63 11.62 7.66
CA VAL A 87 5.29 10.22 8.00
C VAL A 87 6.56 9.50 8.44
N LYS A 88 6.69 9.29 9.76
CA LYS A 88 7.90 8.69 10.34
C LYS A 88 7.55 7.41 11.07
N GLY A 89 8.37 6.37 10.89
CA GLY A 89 8.12 5.08 11.52
C GLY A 89 7.81 3.96 10.53
N VAL A 90 7.52 2.81 11.11
CA VAL A 90 7.02 1.61 10.43
C VAL A 90 5.57 1.43 10.82
N TYR A 91 4.71 1.13 9.86
CA TYR A 91 3.26 1.09 10.05
C TYR A 91 2.70 -0.23 9.55
N TYR A 92 1.60 -0.68 10.13
CA TYR A 92 0.84 -1.79 9.59
C TYR A 92 -0.51 -1.34 9.03
N PHE A 93 -1.00 -2.08 8.06
CA PHE A 93 -2.32 -1.87 7.47
C PHE A 93 -3.38 -2.67 8.23
N ASP A 94 -4.22 -1.97 8.98
CA ASP A 94 -5.38 -2.51 9.70
C ASP A 94 -6.31 -3.26 8.73
N LYS A 95 -6.66 -2.61 7.60
CA LYS A 95 -7.76 -3.05 6.71
C LYS A 95 -7.42 -3.29 5.24
N MET A 96 -6.15 -3.50 4.89
CA MET A 96 -5.73 -3.63 3.49
C MET A 96 -5.38 -5.08 3.10
N GLY A 97 -6.35 -6.00 3.19
CA GLY A 97 -6.16 -7.39 2.74
C GLY A 97 -4.88 -8.04 3.29
N SER A 98 -4.08 -8.64 2.39
CA SER A 98 -2.80 -9.24 2.76
C SER A 98 -1.64 -8.25 2.96
N ALA A 99 -1.80 -6.96 2.68
CA ALA A 99 -0.79 -5.97 3.05
C ALA A 99 -0.67 -5.93 4.58
N GLY A 100 0.55 -6.14 5.05
CA GLY A 100 0.88 -6.26 6.45
C GLY A 100 1.50 -4.98 6.95
N VAL A 101 2.73 -4.70 6.51
CA VAL A 101 3.61 -3.68 7.08
C VAL A 101 4.26 -2.86 5.97
N VAL A 102 4.46 -1.56 6.20
CA VAL A 102 5.24 -0.65 5.36
C VAL A 102 6.23 0.10 6.23
N ASP A 103 7.47 0.19 5.77
CA ASP A 103 8.54 0.95 6.42
C ASP A 103 8.78 2.25 5.66
N PHE A 104 8.28 3.37 6.18
CA PHE A 104 8.39 4.68 5.52
C PHE A 104 9.82 5.27 5.57
N SER A 105 10.80 4.58 6.19
CA SER A 105 12.21 4.96 6.07
C SER A 105 12.78 4.75 4.65
N TYR A 106 12.10 3.96 3.83
CA TYR A 106 12.47 3.67 2.43
C TYR A 106 11.76 4.56 1.41
N LEU A 107 11.08 5.62 1.87
CA LEU A 107 10.55 6.62 0.96
C LEU A 107 11.69 7.32 0.20
N GLU A 108 11.38 7.72 -1.02
CA GLU A 108 12.31 8.34 -1.95
C GLU A 108 11.82 9.72 -2.38
N ASN A 109 12.69 10.47 -3.08
CA ASN A 109 12.34 11.71 -3.78
C ASN A 109 11.62 12.76 -2.91
N TRP A 110 11.97 12.85 -1.62
CA TRP A 110 11.36 13.84 -0.74
C TRP A 110 11.79 15.26 -1.12
N ASN A 111 10.83 16.07 -1.53
CA ASN A 111 10.99 17.50 -1.71
C ASN A 111 10.31 18.25 -0.55
N PRO A 112 11.07 18.83 0.40
CA PRO A 112 10.50 19.53 1.55
C PRO A 112 9.85 20.87 1.21
N GLU A 113 10.15 21.48 0.07
CA GLU A 113 9.59 22.79 -0.32
C GLU A 113 8.13 22.66 -0.73
N VAL A 114 7.82 21.62 -1.51
CA VAL A 114 6.47 21.31 -1.99
C VAL A 114 5.79 20.17 -1.23
N GLY A 115 6.51 19.55 -0.29
CA GLY A 115 6.01 18.50 0.59
C GLY A 115 5.60 17.22 -0.14
N THR A 116 6.37 16.82 -1.14
CA THR A 116 6.12 15.60 -1.94
C THR A 116 7.14 14.52 -1.65
N PHE A 117 6.74 13.25 -1.64
CA PHE A 117 7.63 12.09 -1.52
C PHE A 117 7.01 10.86 -2.17
N GLU A 118 7.82 9.85 -2.47
CA GLU A 118 7.38 8.66 -3.21
C GLU A 118 7.62 7.38 -2.41
N LEU A 119 6.65 6.47 -2.48
CA LEU A 119 6.72 5.11 -1.96
C LEU A 119 6.71 4.14 -3.13
N ASP A 120 7.79 3.39 -3.31
CA ASP A 120 7.73 2.16 -4.08
C ASP A 120 7.01 1.10 -3.25
N MET A 121 5.86 0.64 -3.74
CA MET A 121 5.02 -0.31 -3.02
C MET A 121 5.68 -1.69 -2.90
N GLN A 122 6.76 -1.96 -3.64
CA GLN A 122 7.58 -3.17 -3.47
C GLN A 122 8.18 -3.31 -2.07
N TYR A 123 8.34 -2.20 -1.34
CA TYR A 123 8.77 -2.19 0.06
C TYR A 123 7.66 -2.61 1.04
N THR A 124 6.46 -2.93 0.56
CA THR A 124 5.37 -3.48 1.38
C THR A 124 5.69 -4.92 1.77
N ILE A 125 5.50 -5.22 3.05
CA ILE A 125 5.53 -6.57 3.60
C ILE A 125 4.10 -7.09 3.70
N CYS A 126 3.83 -8.26 3.15
CA CYS A 126 2.51 -8.87 3.14
C CYS A 126 2.44 -10.04 4.13
N GLN A 127 1.25 -10.46 4.54
CA GLN A 127 1.02 -11.76 5.19
C GLN A 127 1.02 -12.88 4.13
N THR A 128 1.53 -14.06 4.44
CA THR A 128 1.70 -15.14 3.44
C THR A 128 0.40 -15.60 2.81
N GLY A 129 -0.69 -15.71 3.59
CA GLY A 129 -2.02 -16.08 3.12
C GLY A 129 -2.98 -14.91 3.03
N VAL A 130 -4.27 -15.22 3.14
CA VAL A 130 -5.36 -14.24 3.20
C VAL A 130 -5.70 -14.03 4.69
N PRO A 131 -6.00 -12.80 5.16
CA PRO A 131 -6.42 -12.59 6.54
C PRO A 131 -7.64 -13.45 6.88
N SER A 132 -7.59 -14.15 8.00
CA SER A 132 -8.66 -15.04 8.47
C SER A 132 -9.87 -14.28 9.01
N ASN A 133 -9.71 -12.99 9.34
CA ASN A 133 -10.77 -12.11 9.85
C ASN A 133 -11.16 -11.02 8.84
N THR A 134 -12.18 -11.31 8.03
CA THR A 134 -12.78 -10.33 7.12
C THR A 134 -13.49 -9.17 7.85
N THR A 135 -13.68 -9.26 9.18
CA THR A 135 -14.24 -8.19 10.03
C THR A 135 -13.35 -6.97 10.16
N SER A 136 -12.04 -7.11 9.94
CA SER A 136 -11.09 -6.01 9.74
C SER A 136 -10.85 -5.68 8.27
N GLY A 137 -11.61 -6.26 7.33
CA GLY A 137 -11.38 -6.13 5.90
C GLY A 137 -11.91 -4.82 5.31
N GLY A 138 -11.03 -4.01 4.75
CA GLY A 138 -11.36 -2.98 3.76
C GLY A 138 -11.41 -3.60 2.36
N TRP A 139 -11.93 -2.84 1.40
CA TRP A 139 -11.99 -3.21 -0.01
C TRP A 139 -10.59 -3.30 -0.65
N GLY A 140 -10.07 -4.51 -0.82
CA GLY A 140 -8.84 -4.77 -1.58
C GLY A 140 -8.81 -6.21 -2.09
N PRO A 141 -7.86 -6.57 -2.99
CA PRO A 141 -7.71 -7.94 -3.44
C PRO A 141 -7.33 -8.85 -2.26
N TYR A 142 -8.21 -9.78 -1.91
CA TYR A 142 -7.97 -10.81 -0.91
C TYR A 142 -7.14 -11.96 -1.51
N LEU A 143 -5.89 -11.63 -1.87
CA LEU A 143 -4.93 -12.58 -2.42
C LEU A 143 -3.84 -12.89 -1.39
N PRO A 144 -3.27 -14.11 -1.38
CA PRO A 144 -2.09 -14.42 -0.59
C PRO A 144 -0.95 -13.45 -0.89
N GLY A 145 -0.17 -13.06 0.13
CA GLY A 145 0.82 -11.99 0.01
C GLY A 145 1.85 -12.16 -1.10
N GLY A 146 2.29 -13.40 -1.36
CA GLY A 146 3.22 -13.68 -2.47
C GLY A 146 2.65 -13.30 -3.85
N TYR A 147 1.34 -13.48 -4.06
CA TYR A 147 0.68 -13.03 -5.29
C TYR A 147 0.52 -11.51 -5.34
N MET A 148 0.18 -10.89 -4.20
CA MET A 148 0.10 -9.43 -4.08
C MET A 148 1.45 -8.77 -4.44
N LEU A 149 2.55 -9.30 -3.91
CA LEU A 149 3.91 -8.79 -4.18
C LEU A 149 4.28 -8.91 -5.66
N LYS A 150 3.99 -10.05 -6.29
CA LYS A 150 4.22 -10.24 -7.73
C LYS A 150 3.43 -9.26 -8.58
N ALA A 151 2.19 -8.98 -8.19
CA ALA A 151 1.37 -7.96 -8.87
C ALA A 151 2.01 -6.58 -8.71
N ILE A 152 2.37 -6.16 -7.48
CA ILE A 152 3.03 -4.87 -7.22
C ILE A 152 4.27 -4.69 -8.09
N VAL A 153 5.15 -5.70 -8.16
CA VAL A 153 6.36 -5.68 -8.99
C VAL A 153 6.02 -5.60 -10.47
N ALA A 154 5.13 -6.45 -10.97
CA ALA A 154 4.74 -6.47 -12.38
C ALA A 154 4.09 -5.16 -12.84
N LEU A 155 3.41 -4.47 -11.92
CA LEU A 155 2.81 -3.18 -12.15
C LEU A 155 3.81 -2.02 -11.97
N SER A 156 5.02 -2.25 -11.45
CA SER A 156 5.93 -1.16 -11.04
C SER A 156 5.21 -0.09 -10.21
N TYR A 157 4.41 -0.56 -9.24
CA TYR A 157 3.41 0.28 -8.57
C TYR A 157 4.08 1.23 -7.57
N GLN A 158 3.91 2.54 -7.80
CA GLN A 158 4.44 3.60 -6.94
C GLN A 158 3.32 4.53 -6.47
N ASN A 159 3.52 5.14 -5.31
CA ASN A 159 2.62 6.14 -4.74
C ASN A 159 3.39 7.41 -4.45
N GLN A 160 2.98 8.52 -5.06
CA GLN A 160 3.45 9.85 -4.69
C GLN A 160 2.47 10.47 -3.69
N PHE A 161 3.01 11.00 -2.61
CA PHE A 161 2.26 11.71 -1.58
C PHE A 161 2.56 13.19 -1.70
N SER A 162 1.55 14.04 -1.57
CA SER A 162 1.68 15.49 -1.47
C SER A 162 0.94 16.00 -0.23
N CYS A 163 1.68 16.51 0.74
CA CYS A 163 1.16 16.90 2.05
C CYS A 163 1.04 18.43 2.23
N GLY A 164 1.13 19.18 1.13
CA GLY A 164 1.16 20.64 1.14
C GLY A 164 2.57 21.22 1.27
N ALA A 165 2.70 22.52 1.03
CA ALA A 165 3.98 23.22 1.03
C ALA A 165 4.65 23.25 2.41
N ALA A 166 5.92 23.68 2.43
CA ALA A 166 6.78 23.69 3.62
C ALA A 166 6.19 24.43 4.85
N ASP A 167 5.26 25.37 4.65
CA ASP A 167 4.59 26.12 5.71
C ASP A 167 3.56 25.29 6.50
N ARG A 168 3.20 24.10 5.99
CA ARG A 168 2.34 23.11 6.66
C ARG A 168 3.12 21.98 7.33
N MET A 169 4.44 22.09 7.41
CA MET A 169 5.31 21.10 8.04
C MET A 169 5.86 21.60 9.39
N PRO A 170 5.86 20.76 10.45
CA PRO A 170 5.35 19.39 10.48
C PRO A 170 3.82 19.34 10.47
N MET A 171 3.26 18.33 9.79
CA MET A 171 1.81 18.08 9.76
C MET A 171 1.24 18.00 11.18
N GLN A 172 0.08 18.62 11.38
CA GLN A 172 -0.73 18.51 12.59
C GLN A 172 -1.81 17.43 12.43
N ASP A 173 -2.44 17.04 13.54
CA ASP A 173 -3.58 16.14 13.47
C ASP A 173 -4.73 16.79 12.71
N GLY A 174 -5.33 16.03 11.78
CA GLY A 174 -6.33 16.52 10.84
C GLY A 174 -5.77 16.97 9.49
N ASP A 175 -4.46 17.26 9.40
CA ASP A 175 -3.82 17.50 8.11
C ASP A 175 -3.80 16.22 7.27
N SER A 176 -3.83 16.40 5.94
CA SER A 176 -3.92 15.27 5.00
C SER A 176 -2.90 15.40 3.87
N CYS A 177 -2.35 14.26 3.48
CA CYS A 177 -1.64 14.11 2.22
C CYS A 177 -2.59 13.59 1.15
N THR A 178 -2.48 14.14 -0.04
CA THR A 178 -3.07 13.56 -1.25
C THR A 178 -2.14 12.49 -1.79
N LEU A 179 -2.68 11.35 -2.22
CA LEU A 179 -1.92 10.35 -2.99
C LEU A 179 -2.24 10.47 -4.47
N SER A 180 -1.19 10.32 -5.28
CA SER A 180 -1.25 10.03 -6.71
C SER A 180 -0.55 8.71 -6.95
N GLU A 181 -1.21 7.79 -7.64
CA GLU A 181 -0.63 6.51 -7.99
C GLU A 181 0.24 6.65 -9.25
N SER A 182 1.11 5.67 -9.46
CA SER A 182 1.68 5.33 -10.76
C SER A 182 1.60 3.82 -10.91
N ILE A 183 0.77 3.37 -11.84
CA ILE A 183 0.70 1.98 -12.25
C ILE A 183 1.29 1.85 -13.66
N PHE A 184 2.05 0.79 -13.90
CA PHE A 184 2.78 0.52 -15.15
C PHE A 184 3.80 1.62 -15.52
N GLY A 185 4.36 2.32 -14.52
CA GLY A 185 5.30 3.43 -14.74
C GLY A 185 4.68 4.66 -15.38
N ALA A 186 3.35 4.79 -15.34
CA ALA A 186 2.65 5.98 -15.80
C ALA A 186 3.03 7.21 -14.95
N SER A 187 3.02 8.42 -15.51
CA SER A 187 3.29 9.61 -14.69
C SER A 187 2.20 9.79 -13.64
N HIS A 188 2.57 10.23 -12.43
CA HIS A 188 1.61 10.55 -11.37
C HIS A 188 0.55 11.55 -11.84
N GLU A 189 0.92 12.48 -12.73
CA GLU A 189 0.01 13.44 -13.36
C GLU A 189 -1.14 12.78 -14.16
N SER A 190 -0.89 11.61 -14.75
CA SER A 190 -1.88 10.88 -15.54
C SER A 190 -2.96 10.21 -14.67
N GLU A 191 -2.66 9.92 -13.40
CA GLU A 191 -3.56 9.29 -12.44
C GLU A 191 -4.12 10.27 -11.39
N THR A 192 -3.60 11.49 -11.30
CA THR A 192 -4.13 12.57 -10.44
C THR A 192 -5.61 12.84 -10.71
N LEU A 193 -6.46 12.56 -9.72
CA LEU A 193 -7.62 13.34 -9.24
C LEU A 193 -8.67 13.88 -10.23
N GLY A 194 -8.62 13.56 -11.51
CA GLY A 194 -9.52 14.14 -12.51
C GLY A 194 -9.87 13.22 -13.67
N LYS A 195 -9.01 12.27 -14.05
CA LYS A 195 -9.26 11.42 -15.23
C LYS A 195 -10.06 10.15 -14.94
N MET A 196 -9.96 9.60 -13.73
CA MET A 196 -10.76 8.43 -13.28
C MET A 196 -11.67 8.73 -12.08
N GLY A 197 -11.80 9.99 -11.66
CA GLY A 197 -12.66 10.39 -10.53
C GLY A 197 -12.18 9.91 -9.15
N MET A 198 -11.01 9.28 -9.03
CA MET A 198 -10.48 8.79 -7.76
C MET A 198 -9.76 9.90 -6.97
N ALA A 199 -10.05 10.00 -5.67
CA ALA A 199 -9.32 10.87 -4.74
C ALA A 199 -8.92 10.09 -3.50
N TRP A 200 -7.64 10.12 -3.17
CA TRP A 200 -7.07 9.40 -2.04
C TRP A 200 -6.44 10.36 -1.07
N LEU A 201 -6.87 10.30 0.19
CA LEU A 201 -6.36 11.14 1.25
C LEU A 201 -5.84 10.28 2.39
N MET A 202 -4.68 10.65 2.92
CA MET A 202 -4.10 10.07 4.11
C MET A 202 -4.04 11.15 5.19
N THR A 203 -4.94 11.06 6.18
CA THR A 203 -5.13 12.06 7.23
C THR A 203 -4.40 11.66 8.51
N LYS A 204 -3.59 12.56 9.06
CA LYS A 204 -2.84 12.35 10.30
C LYS A 204 -3.75 12.37 11.53
N ARG A 205 -3.55 11.44 12.45
CA ARG A 205 -4.25 11.31 13.73
C ARG A 205 -3.29 10.91 14.85
N GLU A 206 -3.65 11.24 16.08
CA GLU A 206 -2.97 10.80 17.30
C GLU A 206 -1.47 11.14 17.26
N GLY A 207 -1.12 12.36 16.83
CA GLY A 207 0.27 12.79 16.70
C GLY A 207 1.06 12.03 15.63
N GLY A 208 0.39 11.35 14.69
CA GLY A 208 1.01 10.47 13.70
C GLY A 208 1.15 9.02 14.16
N ARG A 209 0.56 8.65 15.30
CA ARG A 209 0.43 7.24 15.71
C ARG A 209 -0.51 6.48 14.76
N VAL A 210 -1.47 7.18 14.13
CA VAL A 210 -2.42 6.63 13.17
C VAL A 210 -2.54 7.55 11.95
N PHE A 211 -2.66 6.97 10.76
CA PHE A 211 -3.14 7.68 9.57
C PHE A 211 -4.39 6.99 9.02
N ASP A 212 -5.47 7.76 8.87
CA ASP A 212 -6.68 7.30 8.20
C ASP A 212 -6.50 7.49 6.69
N ARG A 213 -6.48 6.40 5.92
CA ARG A 213 -6.51 6.46 4.46
C ARG A 213 -7.92 6.28 3.97
N ASN A 214 -8.45 7.30 3.31
CA ASN A 214 -9.78 7.30 2.73
C ASN A 214 -9.71 7.49 1.21
N SER A 215 -10.66 6.88 0.50
CA SER A 215 -10.80 7.04 -0.93
C SER A 215 -12.21 7.21 -1.39
N TRP A 216 -12.36 8.09 -2.36
CA TRP A 216 -13.62 8.41 -3.01
C TRP A 216 -13.48 8.14 -4.51
N LEU A 217 -14.55 7.63 -5.10
CA LEU A 217 -14.70 7.45 -6.54
C LEU A 217 -15.86 8.35 -6.95
N ALA A 218 -15.53 9.47 -7.60
CA ALA A 218 -16.53 10.35 -8.17
C ALA A 218 -16.98 9.79 -9.53
N PRO A 219 -18.29 9.72 -9.80
CA PRO A 219 -18.78 9.33 -11.11
C PRO A 219 -18.35 10.34 -12.19
N PRO A 220 -18.40 9.98 -13.49
CA PRO A 220 -17.91 10.84 -14.58
C PRO A 220 -18.53 12.25 -14.66
N TRP A 221 -19.70 12.46 -14.05
CA TRP A 221 -20.42 13.73 -14.02
C TRP A 221 -20.17 14.55 -12.75
N ALA A 222 -19.31 14.10 -11.83
CA ALA A 222 -18.99 14.78 -10.59
C ALA A 222 -17.49 15.02 -10.48
N THR A 223 -17.12 16.08 -9.75
CA THR A 223 -15.74 16.36 -9.39
C THR A 223 -15.48 15.88 -7.97
N ASN A 224 -14.39 15.16 -7.76
CA ASN A 224 -13.99 14.71 -6.44
C ASN A 224 -13.32 15.85 -5.64
N ASP A 225 -14.11 16.85 -5.26
CA ASP A 225 -13.68 17.99 -4.47
C ASP A 225 -14.02 17.83 -2.97
N ALA A 226 -13.73 18.85 -2.16
CA ALA A 226 -14.04 18.81 -0.73
C ALA A 226 -15.55 18.68 -0.43
N SER A 227 -16.41 19.27 -1.26
CA SER A 227 -17.86 19.20 -1.11
C SER A 227 -18.36 17.78 -1.36
N TYR A 228 -17.90 17.15 -2.45
CA TYR A 228 -18.21 15.75 -2.76
C TYR A 228 -17.81 14.82 -1.61
N ARG A 229 -16.56 14.96 -1.12
CA ARG A 229 -16.05 14.12 -0.02
C ARG A 229 -16.76 14.33 1.31
N SER A 230 -17.26 15.54 1.58
CA SER A 230 -18.02 15.83 2.79
C SER A 230 -19.45 15.26 2.78
N SER A 231 -20.01 15.03 1.59
CA SER A 231 -21.38 14.55 1.39
C SER A 231 -21.48 13.05 1.08
N HIS A 232 -20.35 12.38 0.81
CA HIS A 232 -20.29 10.97 0.44
C HIS A 232 -19.32 10.21 1.33
N ALA A 233 -19.73 9.02 1.77
CA ALA A 233 -18.83 8.11 2.47
C ALA A 233 -17.69 7.65 1.53
N PRO A 234 -16.47 7.46 2.05
CA PRO A 234 -15.39 6.85 1.27
C PRO A 234 -15.78 5.43 0.87
N PHE A 235 -15.53 5.06 -0.38
CA PHE A 235 -15.80 3.70 -0.86
C PHE A 235 -14.75 2.70 -0.35
N HIS A 236 -13.53 3.18 -0.06
CA HIS A 236 -12.49 2.38 0.57
C HIS A 236 -11.81 3.19 1.70
N ASN A 237 -11.68 2.56 2.87
CA ASN A 237 -10.94 3.11 3.99
C ASN A 237 -10.10 2.07 4.73
N TYR A 238 -8.89 2.45 5.12
CA TYR A 238 -8.05 1.66 6.00
C TYR A 238 -7.21 2.57 6.89
N ARG A 239 -6.61 1.99 7.93
CA ARG A 239 -5.70 2.70 8.82
C ARG A 239 -4.30 2.16 8.68
N LEU A 240 -3.36 3.09 8.61
CA LEU A 240 -1.96 2.86 8.88
C LEU A 240 -1.74 3.13 10.36
N ARG A 241 -1.27 2.13 11.10
CA ARG A 241 -1.03 2.23 12.54
C ARG A 241 0.44 2.02 12.82
N ARG A 242 1.06 2.96 13.53
CA ARG A 242 2.49 2.95 13.76
C ARG A 242 2.88 1.78 14.66
N LEU A 243 3.72 0.89 14.15
CA LEU A 243 4.36 -0.18 14.91
C LEU A 243 5.63 0.30 15.60
N VAL A 244 6.47 1.05 14.87
CA VAL A 244 7.76 1.51 15.36
C VAL A 244 7.88 3.00 15.10
N ASP A 245 8.24 3.78 16.11
CA ASP A 245 8.44 5.23 15.96
C ASP A 245 9.85 5.61 15.51
N GLU A 246 10.10 6.89 15.24
CA GLU A 246 11.41 7.40 14.78
C GLU A 246 12.57 7.15 15.75
N HIS A 247 12.28 6.79 17.01
CA HIS A 247 13.25 6.46 18.04
C HIS A 247 13.44 4.94 18.21
N LYS A 248 12.87 4.14 17.30
CA LYS A 248 12.87 2.67 17.33
C LYS A 248 12.11 2.07 18.52
N ALA A 249 11.20 2.82 19.14
CA ALA A 249 10.32 2.27 20.16
C ALA A 249 9.15 1.54 19.49
N LEU A 250 8.88 0.32 19.94
CA LEU A 250 7.74 -0.48 19.50
C LEU A 250 6.47 -0.01 20.23
N ASP A 251 5.40 0.21 19.48
CA ASP A 251 4.07 0.45 20.01
C ASP A 251 3.38 -0.89 20.31
N GLU A 252 3.31 -1.24 21.59
CA GLU A 252 2.84 -2.56 22.05
C GLU A 252 1.38 -2.83 21.68
N GLU A 253 0.51 -1.83 21.77
CA GLU A 253 -0.91 -1.96 21.40
C GLU A 253 -1.06 -2.28 19.90
N HIS A 254 -0.36 -1.52 19.05
CA HIS A 254 -0.40 -1.74 17.61
C HIS A 254 0.31 -3.03 17.18
N TYR A 255 1.35 -3.45 17.91
CA TYR A 255 1.98 -4.74 17.71
C TYR A 255 1.02 -5.89 18.00
N GLU A 256 0.29 -5.86 19.12
CA GLU A 256 -0.73 -6.88 19.44
C GLU A 256 -1.81 -6.94 18.36
N MET A 257 -2.26 -5.78 17.87
CA MET A 257 -3.22 -5.72 16.76
C MET A 257 -2.66 -6.32 15.46
N LEU A 258 -1.39 -6.09 15.13
CA LEU A 258 -0.74 -6.74 13.99
C LEU A 258 -0.70 -8.25 14.19
N MET A 259 -0.28 -8.75 15.36
CA MET A 259 -0.20 -10.18 15.61
C MET A 259 -1.58 -10.87 15.51
N ASN A 260 -2.62 -10.19 15.99
CA ASN A 260 -4.01 -10.62 15.81
C ASN A 260 -4.43 -10.66 14.33
N LYS A 261 -4.06 -9.63 13.54
CA LYS A 261 -4.29 -9.62 12.09
C LYS A 261 -3.57 -10.77 11.38
N LEU A 262 -2.33 -11.05 11.77
CA LEU A 262 -1.55 -12.14 11.18
C LEU A 262 -2.15 -13.50 11.52
N ALA A 263 -2.78 -13.67 12.69
CA ALA A 263 -3.42 -14.92 13.10
C ALA A 263 -2.49 -16.15 12.95
N GLY A 264 -1.22 -15.98 13.32
CA GLY A 264 -0.19 -17.01 13.22
C GLY A 264 0.49 -17.11 11.85
N GLN A 265 0.09 -16.32 10.86
CA GLN A 265 0.72 -16.29 9.54
C GLN A 265 2.08 -15.56 9.57
N ASP A 266 2.97 -16.01 8.69
CA ASP A 266 4.26 -15.39 8.46
C ASP A 266 4.10 -14.11 7.63
N LEU A 267 5.12 -13.25 7.67
CA LEU A 267 5.26 -12.12 6.77
C LEU A 267 6.14 -12.49 5.57
N VAL A 268 5.80 -12.00 4.38
CA VAL A 268 6.52 -12.20 3.12
C VAL A 268 6.80 -10.86 2.43
N PHE A 269 7.98 -10.70 1.83
CA PHE A 269 8.39 -9.48 1.12
C PHE A 269 9.48 -9.72 0.08
N LEU A 270 9.71 -8.74 -0.78
CA LEU A 270 10.76 -8.72 -1.79
C LEU A 270 11.65 -7.48 -1.55
N ARG A 271 12.61 -7.56 -0.62
CA ARG A 271 13.55 -6.45 -0.36
C ARG A 271 14.98 -6.91 -0.64
N PRO A 272 15.53 -6.60 -1.83
CA PRO A 272 16.90 -6.93 -2.19
C PRO A 272 17.93 -6.31 -1.24
N ASP A 273 17.69 -5.10 -0.77
CA ASP A 273 18.56 -4.33 0.13
C ASP A 273 18.69 -4.92 1.55
N LEU A 274 17.72 -5.76 1.95
CA LEU A 274 17.77 -6.52 3.20
C LEU A 274 18.39 -7.92 3.04
N LEU A 275 18.80 -8.31 1.83
CA LEU A 275 19.43 -9.61 1.57
C LEU A 275 20.92 -9.66 1.95
N ASP A 276 21.60 -8.51 1.98
CA ASP A 276 23.06 -8.42 2.10
C ASP A 276 23.57 -7.93 3.47
N ARG A 277 22.83 -8.17 4.57
CA ARG A 277 23.30 -7.85 5.95
C ARG A 277 22.96 -8.89 7.02
#